data_AF-A0A7K5BG67-F1
#
_entry.id   AF-A0A7K5BG67-F1
#
_cell.length_a   1.000
_cell.length_b   1.000
_cell.length_c   1.000
_cell.angle_alpha   90.00
_cell.angle_beta   90.00
_cell.angle_gamma   90.00
#
_symmetry.space_group_name_H-M   'P 1'
#
loop_
_entity.id
_entity.type
_entity.pdbx_description
1 polymer ?
#
loop_
_entity_poly.entity_id
_entity_poly.type
_entity_poly.pdbx_seq_one_letter_code
_entity_poly.pdbx_strand_id
1 'polypeptide(L)'
;PAALCALGALLGLGCGCFGYRCFKTVMFLSGLLFGSAVIFLLCYQQRVLESALSLEASAGIALGIGLLCGLLTVLLRSVGLFTTGLLLGLVVATAVLATVSPAQPPASPWVAAGVALGLALLCALAALRWPRALTVLGTGVVGAAAVVVCADYLAEGPALVGFVVARLRRAPGAMCWPGWALLGAWPALSALAVVVQWKVTA
;
A
#
# COMPACT_ATOMS: atom_id res chain seq x y z
N PRO A 1 -11.91 -9.64 12.04
CA PRO A 1 -11.23 -8.35 11.74
C PRO A 1 -9.88 -8.22 12.47
N ALA A 2 -9.86 -8.32 13.81
CA ALA A 2 -8.63 -8.21 14.60
C ALA A 2 -7.54 -9.24 14.23
N ALA A 3 -7.93 -10.50 13.99
CA ALA A 3 -7.00 -11.54 13.53
C ALA A 3 -6.39 -11.24 12.15
N LEU A 4 -7.16 -10.63 11.24
CA LEU A 4 -6.66 -10.22 9.92
C LEU A 4 -5.68 -9.05 10.03
N CYS A 5 -5.94 -8.10 10.94
CA CYS A 5 -4.99 -7.02 11.24
C CYS A 5 -3.71 -7.54 11.90
N ALA A 6 -3.82 -8.48 12.85
CA ALA A 6 -2.65 -9.10 13.47
C ALA A 6 -1.81 -9.87 12.43
N LEU A 7 -2.46 -10.64 11.56
CA LEU A 7 -1.78 -11.32 10.44
C LEU A 7 -1.16 -10.33 9.46
N GLY A 8 -1.85 -9.23 9.13
CA GLY A 8 -1.34 -8.17 8.26
C GLY A 8 -0.14 -7.43 8.85
N ALA A 9 -0.16 -7.16 10.16
CA ALA A 9 0.95 -6.56 10.87
C ALA A 9 2.17 -7.49 10.95
N LEU A 10 1.94 -8.78 11.23
CA LEU A 10 3.00 -9.80 11.24
C LEU A 10 3.60 -10.03 9.85
N LEU A 11 2.77 -10.07 8.82
CA LEU A 11 3.20 -10.14 7.42
C LEU A 11 3.97 -8.87 7.01
N GLY A 12 3.47 -7.69 7.39
CA GLY A 12 4.13 -6.41 7.13
C GLY A 12 5.48 -6.28 7.82
N LEU A 13 5.57 -6.71 9.09
CA LEU A 13 6.81 -6.73 9.86
C LEU A 13 7.79 -7.78 9.31
N GLY A 14 7.30 -8.98 8.99
CA GLY A 14 8.11 -10.05 8.41
C GLY A 14 8.67 -9.66 7.05
N CYS A 15 7.83 -9.16 6.14
CA CYS A 15 8.26 -8.67 4.84
C CYS A 15 9.15 -7.42 4.95
N GLY A 16 8.88 -6.52 5.92
CA GLY A 16 9.66 -5.31 6.17
C GLY A 16 11.03 -5.58 6.79
N CYS A 17 11.20 -6.61 7.61
CA CYS A 17 12.49 -6.98 8.20
C CYS A 17 13.29 -7.96 7.33
N PHE A 18 12.62 -8.87 6.61
CA PHE A 18 13.26 -9.94 5.82
C PHE A 18 13.09 -9.79 4.31
N GLY A 19 12.67 -8.63 3.80
CA GLY A 19 12.29 -8.44 2.40
C GLY A 19 13.34 -8.87 1.38
N TYR A 20 14.62 -8.65 1.67
CA TYR A 20 15.71 -9.09 0.79
C TYR A 20 15.89 -10.62 0.76
N ARG A 21 15.71 -11.30 1.89
CA ARG A 21 15.80 -12.78 2.00
C ARG A 21 14.56 -13.46 1.41
N CYS A 22 13.40 -12.81 1.52
CA CYS A 22 12.09 -13.33 1.09
C CYS A 22 11.60 -12.68 -0.21
N PHE A 23 12.51 -12.40 -1.15
CA PHE A 23 12.21 -11.68 -2.40
C PHE A 23 11.04 -12.29 -3.20
N LYS A 24 10.98 -13.62 -3.31
CA LYS A 24 9.87 -14.31 -3.98
C LYS A 24 8.53 -14.10 -3.27
N THR A 25 8.52 -14.20 -1.95
CA THR A 25 7.30 -14.03 -1.14
C THR A 25 6.80 -12.59 -1.20
N VAL A 26 7.71 -11.62 -1.18
CA VAL A 26 7.38 -10.19 -1.31
C VAL A 26 6.73 -9.91 -2.66
N MET A 27 7.27 -10.46 -3.75
CA MET A 27 6.68 -10.31 -5.09
C MET A 27 5.28 -10.90 -5.13
N PHE A 28 5.12 -12.14 -4.67
CA PHE A 28 3.82 -12.80 -4.57
C PHE A 28 2.80 -11.95 -3.81
N LEU A 29 3.18 -11.46 -2.63
CA LEU A 29 2.30 -10.69 -1.76
C LEU A 29 1.92 -9.36 -2.40
N SER A 30 2.86 -8.66 -3.04
CA SER A 30 2.57 -7.40 -3.75
C SER A 30 1.64 -7.60 -4.94
N GLY A 31 1.82 -8.66 -5.72
CA GLY A 31 0.92 -9.00 -6.83
C GLY A 31 -0.46 -9.41 -6.35
N LEU A 32 -0.52 -10.18 -5.27
CA LEU A 32 -1.78 -10.58 -4.64
C LEU A 32 -2.55 -9.38 -4.08
N LEU A 33 -1.87 -8.49 -3.35
CA LEU A 33 -2.49 -7.27 -2.80
C LEU A 33 -2.94 -6.32 -3.90
N PHE A 34 -2.10 -6.07 -4.91
CA PHE A 34 -2.45 -5.16 -6.00
C PHE A 34 -3.61 -5.72 -6.85
N GLY A 35 -3.53 -6.99 -7.26
CA GLY A 35 -4.55 -7.65 -8.06
C GLY A 35 -5.89 -7.75 -7.34
N SER A 36 -5.88 -8.18 -6.07
CA SER A 36 -7.11 -8.25 -5.26
C SER A 36 -7.71 -6.86 -5.01
N ALA A 37 -6.90 -5.84 -4.73
CA ALA A 37 -7.38 -4.48 -4.50
C ALA A 37 -8.04 -3.88 -5.75
N VAL A 38 -7.42 -4.02 -6.92
CA VAL A 38 -7.97 -3.48 -8.19
C VAL A 38 -9.29 -4.16 -8.52
N ILE A 39 -9.36 -5.50 -8.45
CA ILE A 39 -10.61 -6.23 -8.72
C ILE A 39 -11.68 -5.88 -7.69
N PHE A 40 -11.32 -5.80 -6.41
CA PHE A 40 -12.26 -5.42 -5.37
C PHE A 40 -12.82 -4.00 -5.59
N LEU A 41 -11.98 -3.06 -6.01
CA LEU A 41 -12.40 -1.69 -6.38
C LEU A 41 -13.33 -1.68 -7.61
N LEU A 42 -13.01 -2.46 -8.64
CA LEU A 42 -13.87 -2.60 -9.83
C LEU A 42 -15.22 -3.19 -9.45
N CYS A 43 -15.23 -4.28 -8.68
CA CYS A 43 -16.45 -4.87 -8.16
C CYS A 43 -17.21 -3.91 -7.25
N TYR A 44 -16.54 -3.09 -6.44
CA TYR A 44 -17.18 -2.09 -5.58
C TYR A 44 -17.85 -0.98 -6.40
N GLN A 45 -17.18 -0.47 -7.43
CA GLN A 45 -17.76 0.51 -8.37
C GLN A 45 -18.95 -0.09 -9.12
N GLN A 46 -18.85 -1.34 -9.55
CA GLN A 46 -19.91 -2.05 -10.26
C GLN A 46 -21.09 -2.41 -9.35
N ARG A 47 -20.84 -2.68 -8.05
CA ARG A 47 -21.86 -2.88 -7.01
C ARG A 47 -22.72 -1.66 -6.73
N VAL A 48 -22.24 -0.45 -7.02
CA VAL A 48 -23.09 0.75 -6.94
C VAL A 48 -24.21 0.70 -8.00
N LEU A 49 -24.03 -0.11 -9.06
CA LEU A 49 -24.94 -0.18 -10.21
C LEU A 49 -25.89 -1.39 -10.18
N GLU A 50 -25.51 -2.53 -9.58
CA GLU A 50 -26.36 -3.72 -9.51
C GLU A 50 -26.45 -4.31 -8.09
N SER A 51 -27.69 -4.47 -7.63
CA SER A 51 -28.20 -5.02 -6.38
C SER A 51 -27.38 -6.14 -5.67
N ALA A 52 -26.91 -5.82 -4.46
CA ALA A 52 -26.89 -6.59 -3.19
C ALA A 52 -26.62 -8.12 -3.10
N LEU A 53 -26.29 -8.86 -4.15
CA LEU A 53 -26.06 -10.31 -4.04
C LEU A 53 -24.58 -10.68 -3.89
N SER A 54 -24.22 -10.95 -2.63
CA SER A 54 -23.04 -11.67 -2.10
C SER A 54 -21.70 -10.91 -2.04
N LEU A 55 -21.48 -10.23 -0.91
CA LEU A 55 -20.17 -9.75 -0.48
C LEU A 55 -19.11 -10.88 -0.52
N GLU A 56 -19.54 -12.09 -0.18
CA GLU A 56 -18.71 -13.30 -0.14
C GLU A 56 -18.24 -13.77 -1.52
N ALA A 57 -19.11 -13.78 -2.53
CA ALA A 57 -18.71 -14.25 -3.87
C ALA A 57 -17.70 -13.29 -4.51
N SER A 58 -17.93 -11.98 -4.38
CA SER A 58 -16.96 -11.00 -4.90
C SER A 58 -15.62 -11.03 -4.16
N ALA A 59 -15.60 -11.37 -2.86
CA ALA A 59 -14.37 -11.59 -2.12
C ALA A 59 -13.63 -12.81 -2.66
N GLY A 60 -14.35 -13.90 -2.96
CA GLY A 60 -13.79 -15.10 -3.60
C GLY A 60 -13.19 -14.80 -4.98
N ILE A 61 -13.89 -14.04 -5.83
CA ILE A 61 -13.39 -13.65 -7.16
C ILE A 61 -12.16 -12.75 -7.05
N ALA A 62 -12.18 -11.76 -6.15
CA ALA A 62 -11.04 -10.87 -5.92
C ALA A 62 -9.82 -11.64 -5.39
N LEU A 63 -10.02 -12.62 -4.50
CA LEU A 63 -8.95 -13.49 -4.02
C LEU A 63 -8.43 -14.42 -5.12
N GLY A 64 -9.30 -14.98 -5.96
CA GLY A 64 -8.90 -15.83 -7.08
C GLY A 64 -8.04 -15.09 -8.09
N ILE A 65 -8.47 -13.91 -8.52
CA ILE A 65 -7.70 -13.08 -9.46
C ILE A 65 -6.43 -12.54 -8.79
N GLY A 66 -6.50 -12.14 -7.53
CA GLY A 66 -5.33 -11.76 -6.74
C GLY A 66 -4.30 -12.88 -6.67
N LEU A 67 -4.72 -14.13 -6.45
CA LEU A 67 -3.84 -15.29 -6.41
C LEU A 67 -3.16 -15.53 -7.77
N LEU A 68 -3.91 -15.43 -8.87
CA LEU A 68 -3.36 -15.54 -10.23
C LEU A 68 -2.36 -14.43 -10.51
N CYS A 69 -2.66 -13.19 -10.11
CA CYS A 69 -1.77 -12.05 -10.25
C CYS A 69 -0.48 -12.23 -9.41
N GLY A 70 -0.61 -12.67 -8.16
CA GLY A 70 0.50 -13.00 -7.28
C GLY A 70 1.38 -14.08 -7.87
N LEU A 71 0.80 -15.16 -8.38
CA LEU A 71 1.55 -16.24 -9.03
C LEU A 71 2.29 -15.74 -10.28
N LEU A 72 1.65 -14.90 -11.09
CA LEU A 72 2.25 -14.27 -12.26
C LEU A 72 3.46 -13.40 -11.88
N THR A 73 3.39 -12.65 -10.78
CA THR A 73 4.52 -11.81 -10.31
C THR A 73 5.70 -12.63 -9.79
N VAL A 74 5.47 -13.85 -9.30
CA VAL A 74 6.55 -14.79 -8.91
C VAL A 74 7.19 -15.41 -10.14
N LEU A 75 6.37 -15.73 -11.15
CA LEU A 75 6.82 -16.34 -12.39
C LEU A 75 7.63 -15.34 -13.23
N LEU A 76 7.16 -14.09 -13.30
CA LEU A 76 7.77 -13.01 -14.06
C LEU A 76 8.42 -12.00 -13.13
N ARG A 77 9.72 -12.20 -12.85
CA ARG A 77 10.52 -11.31 -11.99
C ARG A 77 10.43 -9.84 -12.38
N SER A 78 10.36 -9.53 -13.67
CA SER A 78 10.21 -8.16 -14.16
C SER A 78 8.87 -7.53 -13.76
N VAL A 79 7.78 -8.33 -13.80
CA VAL A 79 6.43 -7.88 -13.42
C VAL A 79 6.34 -7.72 -11.90
N GLY A 80 6.98 -8.61 -11.12
CA GLY A 80 7.08 -8.45 -9.67
C GLY A 80 7.83 -7.18 -9.24
N LEU A 81 8.92 -6.81 -9.94
CA LEU A 81 9.69 -5.61 -9.63
C LEU A 81 8.89 -4.35 -9.99
N PHE A 82 8.18 -4.41 -11.11
CA PHE A 82 7.31 -3.33 -11.54
C PHE A 82 6.14 -3.11 -10.57
N THR A 83 5.44 -4.18 -10.18
CA THR A 83 4.30 -4.12 -9.25
C THR A 83 4.71 -3.65 -7.86
N THR A 84 5.84 -4.12 -7.32
CA THR A 84 6.38 -3.61 -6.04
C THR A 84 6.75 -2.13 -6.09
N GLY A 85 7.40 -1.68 -7.17
CA GLY A 85 7.73 -0.26 -7.37
C GLY A 85 6.50 0.63 -7.56
N LEU A 86 5.48 0.13 -8.26
CA LEU A 86 4.19 0.81 -8.42
C LEU A 86 3.47 0.96 -7.07
N LEU A 87 3.46 -0.10 -6.24
CA LEU A 87 2.84 -0.08 -4.92
C LEU A 87 3.54 0.93 -3.99
N LEU A 88 4.87 0.93 -3.98
CA LEU A 88 5.66 1.92 -3.24
C LEU A 88 5.31 3.35 -3.70
N GLY A 89 5.38 3.61 -5.01
CA GLY A 89 5.16 4.97 -5.51
C GLY A 89 3.72 5.45 -5.28
N LEU A 90 2.73 4.56 -5.29
CA LEU A 90 1.36 4.89 -4.91
C LEU A 90 1.26 5.28 -3.43
N VAL A 91 1.90 4.52 -2.54
CA VAL A 91 1.93 4.81 -1.09
C VAL A 91 2.62 6.15 -0.82
N VAL A 92 3.78 6.40 -1.45
CA VAL A 92 4.48 7.69 -1.33
C VAL A 92 3.62 8.83 -1.90
N ALA A 93 2.95 8.62 -3.03
CA ALA A 93 2.06 9.62 -3.60
C ALA A 93 0.91 9.96 -2.66
N THR A 94 0.29 8.96 -2.03
CA THR A 94 -0.76 9.21 -1.03
C THR A 94 -0.24 9.96 0.19
N ALA A 95 0.98 9.66 0.64
CA ALA A 95 1.60 10.38 1.75
C ALA A 95 1.89 11.84 1.39
N VAL A 96 2.44 12.10 0.20
CA VAL A 96 2.68 13.47 -0.30
C VAL A 96 1.37 14.24 -0.45
N LEU A 97 0.34 13.62 -1.03
CA LEU A 97 -0.98 14.24 -1.17
C LEU A 97 -1.65 14.48 0.19
N ALA A 98 -1.38 13.65 1.19
CA ALA A 98 -1.88 13.84 2.55
C ALA A 98 -1.20 15.02 3.26
N THR A 99 0.12 15.18 3.10
CA THR A 99 0.92 16.23 3.77
C THR A 99 0.88 17.59 3.09
N VAL A 100 0.63 17.64 1.78
CA VAL A 100 0.47 18.92 1.07
C VAL A 100 -0.71 19.67 1.69
N SER A 101 -0.36 20.78 2.34
CA SER A 101 -1.30 21.66 3.04
C SER A 101 -2.35 22.23 2.08
N PRO A 102 -3.58 22.53 2.56
CA PRO A 102 -4.72 22.93 1.73
C PRO A 102 -4.63 24.40 1.26
N ALA A 103 -3.42 24.91 0.98
CA ALA A 103 -3.25 26.32 0.60
C ALA A 103 -3.81 26.64 -0.79
N GLN A 104 -3.98 25.63 -1.66
CA GLN A 104 -4.74 25.75 -2.90
C GLN A 104 -5.17 24.34 -3.36
N PRO A 105 -6.45 23.96 -3.30
CA PRO A 105 -6.86 22.68 -3.88
C PRO A 105 -6.64 22.73 -5.41
N PRO A 106 -5.92 21.77 -6.02
CA PRO A 106 -5.85 21.70 -7.47
C PRO A 106 -7.25 21.42 -8.02
N ALA A 107 -7.69 22.29 -8.94
CA ALA A 107 -9.06 22.37 -9.46
C ALA A 107 -9.57 21.09 -10.16
N SER A 108 -8.72 20.09 -10.43
CA SER A 108 -9.09 18.89 -11.18
C SER A 108 -8.59 17.58 -10.53
N PRO A 109 -9.46 16.56 -10.34
CA PRO A 109 -9.07 15.23 -9.82
C PRO A 109 -8.00 14.55 -10.68
N TRP A 110 -7.96 14.88 -11.97
CA TRP A 110 -7.01 14.35 -12.93
C TRP A 110 -5.56 14.77 -12.65
N VAL A 111 -5.35 15.93 -12.01
CA VAL A 111 -3.99 16.39 -11.65
C VAL A 111 -3.44 15.55 -10.50
N ALA A 112 -4.23 15.30 -9.46
CA ALA A 112 -3.82 14.44 -8.35
C ALA A 112 -3.60 12.99 -8.80
N ALA A 113 -4.48 12.48 -9.67
CA ALA A 113 -4.31 11.16 -10.29
C ALA A 113 -3.05 11.12 -11.17
N GLY A 114 -2.79 12.15 -11.97
CA GLY A 114 -1.60 12.26 -12.81
C GLY A 114 -0.30 12.31 -12.01
N VAL A 115 -0.27 13.07 -10.90
CA VAL A 115 0.88 13.11 -9.99
C VAL A 115 1.09 11.75 -9.32
N ALA A 116 0.01 11.10 -8.86
CA ALA A 116 0.10 9.77 -8.25
C ALA A 116 0.59 8.71 -9.24
N LEU A 117 0.05 8.71 -10.46
CA LEU A 117 0.47 7.80 -11.53
C LEU A 117 1.90 8.09 -12.00
N GLY A 118 2.28 9.36 -12.12
CA GLY A 118 3.62 9.77 -12.49
C GLY A 118 4.65 9.32 -11.45
N LEU A 119 4.37 9.55 -10.17
CA LEU A 119 5.25 9.10 -9.09
C LEU A 119 5.31 7.57 -9.00
N ALA A 120 4.17 6.88 -9.15
CA ALA A 120 4.12 5.43 -9.21
C ALA A 120 4.95 4.86 -10.37
N LEU A 121 4.86 5.46 -11.55
CA LEU A 121 5.62 5.03 -12.73
C LEU A 121 7.12 5.33 -12.57
N LEU A 122 7.49 6.49 -12.04
CA LEU A 122 8.88 6.83 -11.74
C LEU A 122 9.49 5.83 -10.75
N CYS A 123 8.78 5.51 -9.66
CA CYS A 123 9.22 4.50 -8.70
C CYS A 123 9.29 3.10 -9.33
N ALA A 124 8.35 2.75 -10.22
CA ALA A 124 8.39 1.48 -10.94
C ALA A 124 9.59 1.37 -11.88
N LEU A 125 9.87 2.39 -12.69
CA LEU A 125 11.04 2.42 -13.58
C LEU A 125 12.35 2.42 -12.80
N ALA A 126 12.41 3.16 -11.69
CA ALA A 126 13.55 3.13 -10.79
C ALA A 126 13.74 1.73 -10.20
N ALA A 127 12.65 1.00 -9.88
CA ALA A 127 12.72 -0.37 -9.34
C ALA A 127 13.29 -1.36 -10.38
N LEU A 128 13.08 -1.13 -11.68
CA LEU A 128 13.78 -1.85 -12.74
C LEU A 128 15.28 -1.50 -12.79
N ARG A 129 15.65 -0.25 -12.54
CA ARG A 129 17.05 0.18 -12.64
C ARG A 129 17.89 -0.27 -11.44
N TRP A 130 17.37 -0.11 -10.23
CA TRP A 130 18.05 -0.42 -8.96
C TRP A 130 17.24 -1.39 -8.11
N PRO A 131 17.10 -2.67 -8.55
CA PRO A 131 16.18 -3.62 -7.93
C PRO A 131 16.51 -3.91 -6.47
N ARG A 132 17.79 -3.94 -6.08
CA ARG A 132 18.17 -4.20 -4.67
C ARG A 132 17.75 -3.05 -3.75
N ALA A 133 18.11 -1.82 -4.09
CA ALA A 133 17.84 -0.66 -3.24
C ALA A 133 16.33 -0.40 -3.09
N LEU A 134 15.58 -0.50 -4.20
CA LEU A 134 14.15 -0.21 -4.17
C LEU A 134 13.28 -1.35 -3.66
N THR A 135 13.76 -2.59 -3.63
CA THR A 135 13.03 -3.66 -2.94
C THR A 135 13.21 -3.57 -1.42
N VAL A 136 14.39 -3.17 -0.94
CA VAL A 136 14.65 -2.85 0.48
C VAL A 136 13.77 -1.67 0.92
N LEU A 137 13.85 -0.55 0.21
CA LEU A 137 12.99 0.62 0.48
C LEU A 137 11.50 0.29 0.33
N GLY A 138 11.12 -0.44 -0.72
CA GLY A 138 9.78 -0.96 -1.00
C GLY A 138 9.17 -1.68 0.18
N THR A 139 9.86 -2.72 0.63
CA THR A 139 9.39 -3.58 1.71
C THR A 139 9.41 -2.87 3.06
N GLY A 140 10.39 -2.00 3.32
CA GLY A 140 10.42 -1.20 4.54
C GLY A 140 9.27 -0.21 4.64
N VAL A 141 9.00 0.54 3.57
CA VAL A 141 7.93 1.56 3.53
C VAL A 141 6.55 0.90 3.53
N VAL A 142 6.33 -0.13 2.70
CA VAL A 142 5.03 -0.85 2.64
C VAL A 142 4.81 -1.69 3.90
N GLY A 143 5.86 -2.25 4.50
CA GLY A 143 5.78 -2.96 5.77
C GLY A 143 5.40 -2.02 6.92
N ALA A 144 6.08 -0.87 7.01
CA ALA A 144 5.72 0.19 7.96
C ALA A 144 4.28 0.68 7.76
N ALA A 145 3.86 0.82 6.50
CA ALA A 145 2.48 1.14 6.15
C ALA A 145 1.47 0.19 6.79
N ALA A 146 1.68 -1.11 6.60
CA ALA A 146 0.81 -2.14 7.10
C ALA A 146 0.76 -2.12 8.64
N VAL A 147 1.89 -1.94 9.31
CA VAL A 147 1.96 -1.85 10.78
C VAL A 147 1.21 -0.61 11.29
N VAL A 148 1.39 0.55 10.65
CA VAL A 148 0.69 1.79 11.03
C VAL A 148 -0.82 1.65 10.82
N VAL A 149 -1.26 1.09 9.70
CA VAL A 149 -2.70 0.86 9.44
C VAL A 149 -3.30 -0.16 10.42
N CYS A 150 -2.55 -1.19 10.80
CA CYS A 150 -3.03 -2.15 11.80
C CYS A 150 -3.07 -1.54 13.21
N ALA A 151 -2.09 -0.70 13.57
CA ALA A 151 -2.08 0.03 14.82
C ALA A 151 -3.24 1.03 14.90
N ASP A 152 -3.54 1.74 13.80
CA ASP A 152 -4.69 2.65 13.69
C ASP A 152 -6.01 1.89 13.91
N TYR A 153 -6.17 0.76 13.22
CA TYR A 153 -7.36 -0.08 13.35
C TYR A 153 -7.61 -0.56 14.79
N LEU A 154 -6.54 -0.89 15.52
CA LEU A 154 -6.63 -1.33 16.91
C LEU A 154 -6.86 -0.18 17.91
N ALA A 155 -6.37 1.02 17.60
CA ALA A 155 -6.46 2.17 18.51
C ALA A 155 -7.81 2.91 18.39
N GLU A 156 -8.27 3.20 17.18
CA GLU A 156 -9.38 4.14 16.96
C GLU A 156 -10.42 3.65 15.93
N GLY A 157 -10.32 2.41 15.43
CA GLY A 157 -10.98 2.01 14.19
C GLY A 157 -10.28 2.67 12.98
N PRO A 158 -10.67 2.39 11.72
CA PRO A 158 -9.94 2.84 10.51
C PRO A 158 -10.05 4.36 10.24
N ALA A 159 -9.72 5.20 11.23
CA ALA A 159 -9.82 6.64 11.22
C ALA A 159 -8.73 7.28 10.35
N LEU A 160 -7.49 6.77 10.37
CA LEU A 160 -6.40 7.24 9.50
C LEU A 160 -6.70 6.91 8.04
N VAL A 161 -7.18 5.69 7.77
CA VAL A 161 -7.59 5.27 6.43
C VAL A 161 -8.79 6.10 5.96
N GLY A 162 -9.79 6.29 6.84
CA GLY A 162 -10.94 7.15 6.57
C GLY A 162 -10.54 8.59 6.26
N PHE A 163 -9.57 9.15 6.99
CA PHE A 163 -9.02 10.48 6.74
C PHE A 163 -8.27 10.56 5.41
N VAL A 164 -7.42 9.59 5.08
CA VAL A 164 -6.69 9.55 3.79
C VAL A 164 -7.68 9.45 2.64
N VAL A 165 -8.72 8.61 2.77
CA VAL A 165 -9.80 8.49 1.78
C VAL A 165 -10.62 9.77 1.71
N ALA A 166 -10.92 10.43 2.83
CA ALA A 166 -11.61 11.72 2.86
C ALA A 166 -10.79 12.81 2.15
N ARG A 167 -9.48 12.86 2.41
CA ARG A 167 -8.55 13.78 1.72
C ARG A 167 -8.47 13.50 0.23
N LEU A 168 -8.41 12.23 -0.18
CA LEU A 168 -8.49 11.82 -1.60
C LEU A 168 -9.83 12.22 -2.23
N ARG A 169 -10.94 12.14 -1.48
CA ARG A 169 -12.27 12.58 -1.90
C ARG A 169 -12.51 14.09 -1.76
N ARG A 170 -11.50 14.87 -1.36
CA ARG A 170 -11.59 16.32 -1.06
C ARG A 170 -12.62 16.68 0.02
N ALA A 171 -12.97 15.75 0.90
CA ALA A 171 -13.82 16.02 2.04
C ALA A 171 -13.00 16.58 3.20
N PRO A 172 -13.53 17.54 3.99
CA PRO A 172 -12.89 17.97 5.22
C PRO A 172 -12.90 16.80 6.20
N GLY A 173 -11.70 16.33 6.57
CA GLY A 173 -11.49 15.37 7.65
C GLY A 173 -10.77 16.07 8.79
N ALA A 174 -11.25 15.88 10.02
CA ALA A 174 -10.52 16.26 11.22
C ALA A 174 -9.74 15.03 11.73
N MET A 175 -8.44 15.18 11.96
CA MET A 175 -7.61 14.15 12.58
C MET A 175 -7.48 14.43 14.09
N CYS A 176 -7.62 13.39 14.89
CA CYS A 176 -7.23 13.37 16.29
C CYS A 176 -5.69 13.38 16.44
N TRP A 177 -5.20 13.76 17.63
CA TRP A 177 -3.76 13.80 17.94
C TRP A 177 -3.03 12.45 17.74
N PRO A 178 -3.62 11.28 18.07
CA PRO A 178 -3.00 9.97 17.81
C PRO A 178 -2.78 9.67 16.32
N GLY A 179 -3.69 10.08 15.43
CA GLY A 179 -3.53 9.94 13.99
C GLY A 179 -2.31 10.71 13.44
N TRP A 180 -2.05 11.90 13.98
CA TRP A 180 -0.84 12.67 13.64
C TRP A 180 0.44 11.99 14.14
N ALA A 181 0.42 11.45 15.35
CA ALA A 181 1.54 10.69 15.90
C ALA A 181 1.84 9.43 15.07
N LEU A 182 0.80 8.71 14.62
CA LEU A 182 0.95 7.54 13.75
C LEU A 182 1.50 7.91 12.36
N LEU A 183 1.03 9.02 11.78
CA LEU A 183 1.53 9.53 10.50
C LEU A 183 3.02 9.91 10.59
N GLY A 184 3.45 10.49 11.73
CA GLY A 184 4.85 10.81 12.01
C GLY A 184 5.70 9.59 12.36
N ALA A 185 5.12 8.54 12.96
CA ALA A 185 5.83 7.30 13.28
C ALA A 185 6.16 6.47 12.03
N TRP A 186 5.34 6.58 10.97
CA TRP A 186 5.55 5.88 9.71
C TRP A 186 6.96 6.05 9.13
N PRO A 187 7.48 7.28 8.86
CA PRO A 187 8.80 7.44 8.27
C PRO A 187 9.91 6.90 9.18
N ALA A 188 9.76 7.05 10.50
CA ALA A 188 10.71 6.50 11.47
C ALA A 188 10.75 4.97 11.42
N LEU A 189 9.58 4.32 11.38
CA LEU A 189 9.47 2.86 11.23
C LEU A 189 10.04 2.38 9.90
N SER A 190 9.82 3.12 8.81
CA SER A 190 10.39 2.80 7.50
C SER A 190 11.92 2.90 7.49
N ALA A 191 12.49 3.93 8.14
CA ALA A 191 13.93 4.10 8.26
C ALA A 191 14.55 2.98 9.11
N LEU A 192 13.90 2.62 10.23
CA LEU A 192 14.34 1.48 11.05
C LEU A 192 14.31 0.17 10.26
N ALA A 193 13.25 -0.10 9.50
CA ALA A 193 13.15 -1.31 8.68
C ALA A 193 14.28 -1.36 7.63
N VAL A 194 14.57 -0.24 6.96
CA VAL A 194 15.67 -0.15 5.99
C VAL A 194 17.02 -0.39 6.67
N VAL A 195 17.28 0.23 7.82
CA VAL A 195 18.55 0.05 8.56
C VAL A 195 18.72 -1.41 9.01
N VAL A 196 17.67 -2.03 9.53
CA VAL A 196 17.68 -3.46 9.92
C VAL A 196 17.97 -4.33 8.70
N GLN A 197 17.28 -4.11 7.58
CA GLN A 197 17.53 -4.85 6.35
C GLN A 197 18.97 -4.65 5.86
N TRP A 198 19.51 -3.44 5.95
CA TRP A 198 20.87 -3.15 5.54
C TRP A 198 21.90 -3.84 6.43
N LYS A 199 21.68 -3.86 7.76
CA LYS A 199 22.55 -4.54 8.72
C LYS A 199 22.51 -6.07 8.63
N VAL A 200 21.37 -6.65 8.25
CA VAL A 200 21.22 -8.10 8.07
C VAL A 200 21.74 -8.58 6.69
N THR A 201 21.92 -7.65 5.75
CA THR A 201 22.40 -7.94 4.39
C THR A 201 23.86 -7.58 4.14
N ALA A 202 24.45 -6.69 4.95
CA ALA A 202 25.90 -6.43 5.04
C ALA A 202 26.63 -7.56 5.76
#